data_AF-A0A351J064-F1
#
_entry.id   AF-A0A351J064-F1
#
_cell.length_a   1.000
_cell.length_b   1.000
_cell.length_c   1.000
_cell.angle_alpha   90.00
_cell.angle_beta   90.00
_cell.angle_gamma   90.00
#
_symmetry.space_group_name_H-M   'P 1'
#
loop_
_entity.id
_entity.type
_entity.pdbx_description
1 polymer ?
#
loop_
_entity_poly.entity_id
_entity_poly.type
_entity_poly.pdbx_seq_one_letter_code
_entity_poly.pdbx_strand_id
1 'polypeptide(L)'
;DFKDEILQIDFDGRLICYPFESIEDLEHAYAITVHKSQGSEYPVVILPLSGDFPFLTTRNLLYTAITRAQKMVILVGKRQAVFNMVDNNRHHFRYSGLHILLQQEVT
;
A
#
# COMPACT_ATOMS: atom_id res chain seq x y z
N ASP A 1 -31.66 6.58 -13.54
CA ASP A 1 -32.52 6.80 -12.36
C ASP A 1 -32.40 5.52 -11.54
N PHE A 2 -31.42 5.48 -10.64
CA PHE A 2 -30.98 4.26 -9.93
C PHE A 2 -31.32 4.33 -8.43
N LYS A 3 -32.26 5.22 -8.06
CA LYS A 3 -32.59 5.56 -6.66
C LYS A 3 -33.01 4.37 -5.80
N ASP A 4 -33.62 3.36 -6.41
CA ASP A 4 -34.08 2.16 -5.72
C ASP A 4 -33.20 0.92 -6.00
N GLU A 5 -32.12 1.08 -6.77
CA GLU A 5 -31.21 -0.03 -7.05
C GLU A 5 -30.27 -0.28 -5.87
N ILE A 6 -30.06 -1.57 -5.57
CA ILE A 6 -29.19 -2.03 -4.49
C ILE A 6 -28.04 -2.85 -5.07
N LEU A 7 -26.84 -2.57 -4.59
CA LEU A 7 -25.64 -3.35 -4.85
C LEU A 7 -25.39 -4.29 -3.67
N GLN A 8 -25.34 -5.60 -3.92
CA GLN A 8 -24.93 -6.57 -2.91
C GLN A 8 -23.44 -6.86 -3.02
N ILE A 9 -22.73 -6.70 -1.90
CA ILE A 9 -21.29 -6.92 -1.80
C ILE A 9 -21.03 -7.92 -0.70
N ASP A 10 -20.22 -8.93 -1.01
CA ASP A 10 -19.71 -9.88 -0.03
C ASP A 10 -18.38 -9.37 0.54
N PHE A 11 -18.40 -8.96 1.80
CA PHE A 11 -17.20 -8.64 2.57
C PHE A 11 -16.83 -9.83 3.47
N ASP A 12 -15.97 -10.71 2.96
CA ASP A 12 -15.44 -11.87 3.69
C ASP A 12 -16.55 -12.76 4.32
N GLY A 13 -17.58 -13.07 3.55
CA GLY A 13 -18.75 -13.86 3.96
C GLY A 13 -19.90 -13.02 4.53
N ARG A 14 -19.72 -11.71 4.68
CA ARG A 14 -20.77 -10.79 5.11
C ARG A 14 -21.37 -10.08 3.90
N LEU A 15 -22.58 -10.51 3.52
CA LEU A 15 -23.37 -9.82 2.51
C LEU A 15 -23.91 -8.49 3.06
N ILE A 16 -23.57 -7.40 2.39
CA ILE A 16 -24.04 -6.05 2.70
C ILE A 16 -24.74 -5.48 1.46
N CYS A 17 -25.94 -4.92 1.65
CA CYS A 17 -26.65 -4.18 0.62
C CYS A 17 -26.28 -2.69 0.71
N TYR A 18 -25.70 -2.15 -0.35
CA TYR A 18 -25.43 -0.73 -0.54
C TYR A 18 -26.47 -0.12 -1.46
N PRO A 19 -27.04 1.07 -1.15
CA PRO A 19 -27.73 1.87 -2.16
C PRO A 19 -26.78 2.13 -3.32
N PHE A 20 -27.25 2.01 -4.56
CA PHE A 20 -26.41 2.22 -5.73
C PHE A 20 -25.82 3.64 -5.79
N GLU A 21 -26.50 4.63 -5.20
CA GLU A 21 -25.99 6.00 -5.09
C GLU A 21 -24.70 6.13 -4.27
N SER A 22 -24.41 5.19 -3.37
CA SER A 22 -23.19 5.17 -2.55
C SER A 22 -22.04 4.40 -3.22
N ILE A 23 -22.15 4.05 -4.50
CA ILE A 23 -21.10 3.32 -5.22
C ILE A 23 -19.79 4.09 -5.32
N GLU A 24 -19.83 5.42 -5.22
CA GLU A 24 -18.65 6.29 -5.26
C GLU A 24 -17.70 6.08 -4.06
N ASP A 25 -18.21 5.52 -2.95
CA ASP A 25 -17.40 5.16 -1.79
C ASP A 25 -16.59 3.87 -1.99
N LEU A 26 -16.78 3.18 -3.12
CA LEU A 26 -16.14 1.91 -3.45
C LEU A 26 -15.18 2.07 -4.62
N GLU A 27 -13.97 1.52 -4.44
CA GLU A 27 -12.96 1.45 -5.50
C GLU A 27 -12.65 -0.01 -5.83
N HIS A 28 -12.38 -0.29 -7.11
CA HIS A 28 -11.89 -1.60 -7.52
C HIS A 28 -10.53 -1.92 -6.90
N ALA A 29 -10.39 -3.14 -6.35
CA ALA A 29 -9.17 -3.62 -5.71
C ALA A 29 -8.31 -4.54 -6.60
N TYR A 30 -8.45 -4.49 -7.94
CA TYR A 30 -7.60 -5.28 -8.85
C TYR A 30 -6.11 -4.95 -8.73
N ALA A 31 -5.80 -3.70 -8.39
CA ALA A 31 -4.49 -3.25 -8.00
C ALA A 31 -4.63 -2.34 -6.78
N ILE A 32 -3.81 -2.56 -5.78
CA ILE A 32 -3.79 -1.76 -4.55
C ILE A 32 -2.41 -1.15 -4.35
N THR A 33 -2.36 0.00 -3.69
CA THR A 33 -1.09 0.62 -3.34
C THR A 33 -0.39 -0.19 -2.25
N VAL A 34 0.93 -0.10 -2.19
CA VAL A 34 1.74 -0.72 -1.12
C VAL A 34 1.31 -0.22 0.28
N HIS A 35 0.77 0.99 0.38
CA HIS A 35 0.25 1.54 1.62
C HIS A 35 -1.10 0.91 2.01
N LYS A 36 -2.02 0.74 1.05
CA LYS A 36 -3.31 0.06 1.28
C LYS A 36 -3.15 -1.43 1.60
N SER A 37 -2.02 -2.05 1.25
CA SER A 37 -1.71 -3.46 1.57
C SER A 37 -0.98 -3.67 2.89
N GLN A 38 -0.77 -2.63 3.71
CA GLN A 38 -0.12 -2.76 5.01
C GLN A 38 -0.89 -3.73 5.92
N GLY A 39 -0.16 -4.69 6.52
CA GLY A 39 -0.74 -5.73 7.36
C GLY A 39 -1.22 -6.97 6.59
N SER A 40 -1.37 -6.90 5.27
CA SER A 40 -1.80 -8.02 4.42
C SER A 40 -0.61 -8.72 3.76
N GLU A 41 -0.74 -10.01 3.48
CA GLU A 41 0.23 -10.77 2.70
C GLU A 41 -0.46 -11.57 1.59
N TYR A 42 0.25 -11.80 0.49
CA TYR A 42 -0.27 -12.48 -0.70
C TYR A 42 0.70 -13.56 -1.16
N PRO A 43 0.22 -14.71 -1.66
CA PRO A 43 1.09 -15.76 -2.18
C PRO A 43 2.06 -15.25 -3.26
N VAL A 44 1.57 -14.39 -4.15
CA VAL A 44 2.32 -13.77 -5.23
C VAL A 44 2.01 -12.28 -5.29
N VAL A 45 3.03 -11.44 -5.43
CA VAL A 45 2.89 -10.00 -5.66
C VAL A 45 3.49 -9.63 -7.00
N ILE A 46 2.72 -8.92 -7.84
CA ILE A 46 3.19 -8.32 -9.07
C ILE A 46 3.39 -6.82 -8.81
N LEU A 47 4.63 -6.36 -8.89
CA LEU A 47 4.99 -4.98 -8.57
C LEU A 47 5.43 -4.23 -9.85
N PRO A 48 4.62 -3.29 -10.36
CA PRO A 48 5.03 -2.43 -11.46
C PRO A 48 6.06 -1.38 -11.01
N LEU A 49 7.18 -1.31 -11.73
CA LEU A 49 8.31 -0.42 -11.48
C LEU A 49 8.74 0.27 -12.78
N SER A 50 7.91 1.17 -13.30
CA SER A 50 8.19 1.90 -14.55
C SER A 50 9.26 3.00 -14.39
N GLY A 51 9.43 3.51 -13.16
CA GLY A 51 10.38 4.56 -12.81
C GLY A 51 9.85 5.99 -12.97
N ASP A 52 8.56 6.15 -13.27
CA ASP A 52 7.97 7.45 -13.62
C ASP A 52 7.50 8.27 -12.39
N PHE A 53 7.65 7.73 -11.18
CA PHE A 53 7.22 8.36 -9.92
C PHE A 53 8.39 8.56 -8.94
N PRO A 54 9.20 9.62 -9.11
CA PRO A 54 10.43 9.82 -8.36
C PRO A 54 10.22 9.88 -6.84
N PHE A 55 9.12 10.49 -6.39
CA PHE A 55 8.81 10.66 -4.97
C PHE A 55 8.50 9.34 -4.24
N LEU A 56 8.00 8.34 -4.96
CA LEU A 56 7.66 7.03 -4.41
C LEU A 56 8.84 6.04 -4.49
N THR A 57 9.92 6.42 -5.17
CA THR A 57 11.06 5.56 -5.50
C THR A 57 12.02 5.44 -4.30
N THR A 58 11.58 4.91 -3.16
CA THR A 58 12.40 4.77 -1.93
C THR A 58 12.68 3.31 -1.59
N ARG A 59 13.82 3.06 -0.91
CA ARG A 59 14.19 1.71 -0.44
C ARG A 59 13.13 1.10 0.47
N ASN A 60 12.56 1.89 1.38
CA ASN A 60 11.56 1.42 2.34
C ASN A 60 10.26 0.99 1.64
N LEU A 61 9.85 1.71 0.59
CA LEU A 61 8.65 1.32 -0.17
C LEU A 61 8.89 0.00 -0.92
N LEU A 62 10.05 -0.15 -1.57
CA LEU A 62 10.42 -1.39 -2.25
C LEU A 62 10.47 -2.57 -1.26
N TYR A 63 11.11 -2.39 -0.10
CA TYR A 63 11.17 -3.40 0.95
C TYR A 63 9.78 -3.81 1.45
N THR A 64 8.92 -2.83 1.73
CA THR A 64 7.53 -3.09 2.16
C THR A 64 6.78 -3.88 1.08
N ALA A 65 6.87 -3.48 -0.18
CA ALA A 65 6.20 -4.15 -1.29
C ALA A 65 6.67 -5.61 -1.45
N ILE A 66 7.98 -5.86 -1.36
CA ILE A 66 8.57 -7.21 -1.44
C ILE A 66 8.08 -8.09 -0.29
N THR A 67 8.07 -7.56 0.94
CA THR A 67 7.62 -8.30 2.13
C THR A 67 6.11 -8.52 2.20
N ARG A 68 5.32 -8.01 1.25
CA ARG A 68 3.91 -8.44 1.10
C ARG A 68 3.78 -9.79 0.40
N ALA A 69 4.81 -10.27 -0.29
CA ALA A 69 4.78 -11.56 -0.97
C ALA A 69 5.26 -12.71 -0.08
N GLN A 70 4.50 -13.79 -0.05
CA GLN A 70 4.85 -14.99 0.73
C GLN A 70 5.72 -15.98 -0.04
N LYS A 71 5.52 -16.11 -1.36
CA LYS A 71 6.20 -17.12 -2.17
C LYS A 71 6.97 -16.53 -3.36
N MET A 72 6.40 -15.52 -4.02
CA MET A 72 6.99 -14.98 -5.25
C MET A 72 6.70 -13.49 -5.42
N VAL A 73 7.72 -12.75 -5.86
CA VAL A 73 7.59 -11.38 -6.32
C VAL A 73 7.91 -11.34 -7.82
N ILE A 74 7.03 -10.72 -8.60
CA ILE A 74 7.25 -10.45 -10.02
C ILE A 74 7.40 -8.94 -10.19
N LEU A 75 8.60 -8.50 -10.56
CA LEU A 75 8.87 -7.10 -10.83
C LEU A 75 8.66 -6.81 -12.32
N VAL A 76 7.79 -5.87 -12.64
CA VAL A 76 7.45 -5.52 -14.03
C VAL A 76 7.89 -4.09 -14.32
N GLY A 77 8.94 -3.91 -15.13
CA GLY A 77 9.41 -2.58 -15.51
C GLY A 77 10.91 -2.52 -15.75
N LYS A 78 11.53 -1.38 -15.41
CA LYS A 78 12.94 -1.11 -15.72
C LYS A 78 13.83 -1.62 -14.59
N ARG A 79 14.86 -2.41 -14.93
CA ARG A 79 15.88 -2.85 -13.95
C ARG A 79 16.53 -1.66 -13.22
N GLN A 80 16.72 -0.53 -13.92
CA GLN A 80 17.25 0.70 -13.32
C GLN A 80 16.36 1.28 -12.23
N ALA A 81 15.03 1.12 -12.33
CA ALA A 81 14.12 1.60 -11.30
C ALA A 81 14.35 0.87 -9.97
N VAL A 82 14.63 -0.44 -10.02
CA VAL A 82 15.00 -1.23 -8.83
C VAL A 82 16.28 -0.69 -8.21
N PHE A 83 17.34 -0.50 -9.00
CA PHE A 83 18.61 0.04 -8.49
C PHE A 83 18.42 1.43 -7.86
N ASN A 84 17.69 2.33 -8.52
CA ASN A 84 17.40 3.66 -7.99
C ASN A 84 16.67 3.60 -6.64
N MET A 85 15.70 2.68 -6.48
CA MET A 85 15.00 2.49 -5.20
C MET A 85 15.93 1.93 -4.13
N VAL A 86 16.78 0.95 -4.49
CA VAL A 86 17.76 0.36 -3.56
C VAL A 86 18.75 1.42 -3.10
N ASP A 87 19.22 2.30 -3.97
CA ASP A 87 20.18 3.35 -3.62
C ASP A 87 19.54 4.53 -2.88
N ASN A 88 18.23 4.77 -3.05
CA ASN A 88 17.51 5.83 -2.38
C ASN A 88 17.15 5.47 -0.93
N ASN A 89 18.12 5.63 -0.04
CA ASN A 89 17.94 5.53 1.42
C ASN A 89 17.50 6.86 2.06
N ARG A 90 16.80 7.73 1.33
CA ARG A 90 16.34 9.00 1.88
C ARG A 90 15.35 8.73 3.01
N HIS A 91 15.79 8.97 4.23
CA HIS A 91 14.93 8.97 5.40
C HIS A 91 14.19 10.32 5.45
N HIS A 92 12.85 10.26 5.48
CA HIS A 92 12.08 11.41 5.93
C HIS A 92 12.32 11.58 7.43
N PHE A 93 12.96 12.69 7.82
CA PHE A 93 13.11 13.03 9.23
C PHE A 93 11.72 13.12 9.87
N ARG A 94 11.43 12.21 10.80
CA ARG A 94 10.25 12.27 11.65
C ARG A 94 10.64 13.02 12.91
N TYR A 95 10.33 14.31 12.95
CA TYR A 95 10.50 15.09 14.17
C TYR A 95 9.47 14.60 15.20
N SER A 96 9.95 13.97 16.26
CA SER A 96 9.14 13.47 17.36
C SER A 96 9.84 13.74 18.69
N GLY A 97 9.10 14.30 19.64
CA GLY A 97 9.59 14.54 21.01
C GLY A 97 9.64 13.29 21.87
N LEU A 98 9.14 12.14 21.39
CA LEU A 98 9.04 10.91 22.19
C LEU A 98 10.40 10.49 22.78
N HIS A 99 11.48 10.60 22.00
CA HIS A 99 12.81 10.26 22.50
C HIS A 99 13.24 11.14 23.68
N ILE A 100 12.92 12.44 23.62
CA ILE A 100 13.27 13.42 24.67
C ILE A 100 12.46 13.10 25.93
N LEU A 101 11.16 12.87 25.77
CA LEU A 101 10.25 12.57 26.87
C LEU A 101 10.65 11.27 27.60
N LEU A 102 10.98 10.21 26.86
CA LEU A 102 11.41 8.93 27.44
C LEU A 102 12.73 9.02 28.20
N GLN A 103 13.64 9.93 27.82
CA GLN A 103 14.89 10.14 28.54
C GLN A 103 14.69 10.91 29.86
N GLN A 104 13.67 11.75 29.95
CA GLN A 104 13.36 12.53 31.15
C GLN A 104 12.63 11.71 32.22
N GLU A 105 11.86 10.69 31.85
CA GLU A 105 11.17 9.79 32.81
C GLU A 105 12.10 8.78 33.50
N VAL A 106 13.27 8.50 32.90
CA VAL A 106 14.25 7.53 33.43
C VAL A 106 15.29 8.21 34.36
N THR A 107 15.18 9.52 34.57
CA THR A 107 16.01 10.31 35.51
C THR A 107 15.17 10.76 36.70
#